data_AF-A0AAV5U223-F1
#
_entry.id   AF-A0AAV5U223-F1
#
_cell.length_a   1.000
_cell.length_b   1.000
_cell.length_c   1.000
_cell.angle_alpha   90.00
_cell.angle_beta   90.00
_cell.angle_gamma   90.00
#
_symmetry.space_group_name_H-M   'P 1'
#
loop_
_entity.id
_entity.type
_entity.pdbx_description
1 polymer ?
#
loop_
_entity_poly.entity_id
_entity_poly.type
_entity_poly.pdbx_seq_one_letter_code
_entity_poly.pdbx_strand_id
1 'polypeptide(L)'
;SGRSTTPPVVNTPVTGAPSTVPPRGVKREAEKNGEEKEVKKEEEKEKEKGRGKTKKDDNEGHEKREIDSAIKGLKGELKILSLETNNVFKDDKSDEGEKCTAVQKIMEYVQENEELHEDETQLESVGHLLGCLLRPLVTMESTNVLPDSKAVHRLDNESLADCFNSPIYVVFRSLSVSESRPAMESIISWMREKDNAVTYLLLFFLKVFSEDSNLPVASYENVATHFESTLDSRLSEDLDLMARDDRRLFTLCLPFVFKSFSITASGCIGLYRTFCHFADNDILCQFLGSVYREDIVLFRKDSFNSIVSHSLEWEGVAELIFWQLVNADGVNAEWFYPLYTKINSLKNSVAACQLLILLKRHEPNTSLVRAVMSRQLNTEDHFTTSAIKCLIEDDDSCTKTADILASILKKQMSSGEILVSSVNSKNSKTKNSSNKLSMEHILFHLTELSSRCLVKEKRMTEQLLTTPSFRDAIQWTKKSEKSSVLVSKFEKLFSFVEMLDEQKNSSRSLRGNRSGSMRGTKREATPIEDDTKKKRKPVYIVDSDSD
;
A
#
# COMPACT_ATOMS: atom_id res chain seq x y z
N SER A 1 2.86 -52.02 23.97
CA SER A 1 3.72 -52.03 25.18
C SER A 1 5.04 -51.35 24.85
N GLY A 2 5.58 -50.40 25.59
CA GLY A 2 5.11 -49.70 26.80
C GLY A 2 6.31 -49.09 27.57
N ARG A 3 6.16 -47.87 28.12
CA ARG A 3 7.17 -47.00 28.78
C ARG A 3 8.20 -46.35 27.81
N SER A 4 8.55 -45.06 27.85
CA SER A 4 8.53 -43.97 28.87
C SER A 4 9.61 -43.99 29.94
N THR A 5 10.56 -43.04 29.85
CA THR A 5 11.34 -42.46 30.96
C THR A 5 11.82 -41.04 30.60
N THR A 6 11.65 -40.10 31.52
CA THR A 6 12.17 -38.72 31.50
C THR A 6 13.54 -38.60 32.19
N PRO A 7 14.30 -37.50 31.98
CA PRO A 7 15.38 -37.07 32.87
C PRO A 7 14.94 -35.92 33.83
N PRO A 8 15.70 -35.62 34.91
CA PRO A 8 15.16 -34.95 36.10
C PRO A 8 15.50 -33.44 36.26
N VAL A 9 14.81 -32.82 37.22
CA VAL A 9 14.96 -31.44 37.69
C VAL A 9 16.04 -31.33 38.78
N VAL A 10 16.81 -30.22 38.78
CA VAL A 10 17.69 -29.80 39.89
C VAL A 10 17.21 -28.45 40.43
N ASN A 11 17.36 -28.21 41.74
CA ASN A 11 16.55 -27.24 42.47
C ASN A 11 17.39 -26.31 43.40
N THR A 12 16.96 -25.05 43.54
CA THR A 12 17.32 -24.04 44.60
C THR A 12 18.76 -23.45 44.60
N PRO A 13 19.03 -22.29 45.28
CA PRO A 13 18.15 -21.47 46.16
C PRO A 13 18.07 -19.95 45.85
N VAL A 14 17.42 -19.23 46.77
CA VAL A 14 16.81 -17.89 46.65
C VAL A 14 17.68 -16.72 47.15
N THR A 15 17.69 -15.61 46.39
CA THR A 15 17.68 -14.19 46.82
C THR A 15 17.18 -13.34 45.63
N GLY A 16 16.37 -12.28 45.74
CA GLY A 16 15.70 -11.61 46.87
C GLY A 16 14.62 -10.63 46.38
N ALA A 17 14.16 -9.66 47.19
CA ALA A 17 13.19 -8.61 46.81
C ALA A 17 13.64 -7.21 47.31
N PRO A 18 13.04 -6.07 46.89
CA PRO A 18 11.65 -5.73 47.22
C PRO A 18 10.79 -5.11 46.09
N SER A 19 9.49 -5.06 46.33
CA SER A 19 8.43 -4.47 45.49
C SER A 19 7.82 -3.23 46.16
N THR A 20 7.27 -2.29 45.37
CA THR A 20 6.50 -1.15 45.89
C THR A 20 5.17 -0.99 45.14
N VAL A 21 4.06 -1.27 45.82
CA VAL A 21 2.68 -0.95 45.41
C VAL A 21 1.96 -0.32 46.61
N PRO A 22 1.26 0.82 46.46
CA PRO A 22 0.54 1.47 47.57
C PRO A 22 -0.86 0.84 47.81
N PRO A 23 -1.43 0.96 49.03
CA PRO A 23 -2.52 0.11 49.49
C PRO A 23 -3.94 0.66 49.28
N ARG A 24 -4.94 -0.23 49.31
CA ARG A 24 -6.36 0.08 49.51
C ARG A 24 -6.65 0.41 50.98
N GLY A 25 -7.45 1.45 51.22
CA GLY A 25 -8.14 1.66 52.50
C GLY A 25 -9.52 0.99 52.52
N VAL A 26 -9.93 0.50 53.69
CA VAL A 26 -11.27 -0.08 53.94
C VAL A 26 -12.02 0.77 54.95
N LYS A 27 -13.29 1.08 54.66
CA LYS A 27 -14.34 1.27 55.67
C LYS A 27 -15.64 0.62 55.20
N ARG A 28 -16.28 -0.12 56.10
CA ARG A 28 -17.63 -0.67 55.96
C ARG A 28 -18.62 0.37 56.45
N GLU A 29 -19.81 0.43 55.85
CA GLU A 29 -21.07 0.61 56.60
C GLU A 29 -22.30 0.24 55.76
N ALA A 30 -23.32 -0.27 56.48
CA ALA A 30 -24.73 -0.44 56.11
C ALA A 30 -25.11 -1.20 54.82
N GLU A 31 -25.61 -2.42 55.02
CA GLU A 31 -26.49 -3.15 54.10
C GLU A 31 -27.86 -2.45 53.99
N LYS A 32 -28.26 -2.05 52.77
CA LYS A 32 -29.64 -1.96 52.25
C LYS A 32 -29.60 -1.30 50.87
N ASN A 33 -29.73 -2.10 49.81
CA ASN A 33 -30.18 -1.75 48.44
C ASN A 33 -29.80 -2.89 47.45
N GLY A 34 -30.28 -4.10 47.74
CA GLY A 34 -30.08 -5.28 46.87
C GLY A 34 -31.10 -5.35 45.73
N GLU A 35 -32.38 -5.10 46.02
CA GLU A 35 -33.48 -5.45 45.11
C GLU A 35 -33.80 -4.38 44.05
N GLU A 36 -33.53 -3.09 44.29
CA GLU A 36 -33.77 -2.02 43.30
C GLU A 36 -32.81 -2.03 42.10
N LYS A 37 -31.73 -2.83 42.13
CA LYS A 37 -30.70 -2.87 41.07
C LYS A 37 -30.85 -4.02 40.07
N GLU A 38 -31.61 -5.06 40.38
CA GLU A 38 -31.95 -6.09 39.38
C GLU A 38 -33.13 -5.65 38.52
N VAL A 39 -34.20 -5.11 39.14
CA VAL A 39 -35.39 -4.62 38.41
C VAL A 39 -35.04 -3.57 37.33
N LYS A 40 -34.14 -2.62 37.63
CA LYS A 40 -33.69 -1.63 36.63
C LYS A 40 -32.88 -2.23 35.48
N LYS A 41 -32.22 -3.36 35.70
CA LYS A 41 -31.40 -4.05 34.68
C LYS A 41 -32.24 -4.97 33.79
N GLU A 42 -33.38 -5.44 34.29
CA GLU A 42 -34.40 -6.11 33.48
C GLU A 42 -35.24 -5.10 32.70
N GLU A 43 -35.65 -3.97 33.31
CA GLU A 43 -36.35 -2.90 32.58
C GLU A 43 -35.53 -2.31 31.42
N GLU A 44 -34.22 -2.12 31.57
CA GLU A 44 -33.37 -1.65 30.45
C GLU A 44 -33.28 -2.71 29.34
N LYS A 45 -33.19 -4.00 29.67
CA LYS A 45 -33.20 -5.09 28.68
C LYS A 45 -34.56 -5.24 27.98
N GLU A 46 -35.68 -5.03 28.66
CA GLU A 46 -37.00 -5.01 28.04
C GLU A 46 -37.21 -3.77 27.17
N LYS A 47 -36.74 -2.59 27.60
CA LYS A 47 -36.79 -1.36 26.78
C LYS A 47 -35.91 -1.45 25.54
N GLU A 48 -34.75 -2.10 25.61
CA GLU A 48 -33.87 -2.33 24.47
C GLU A 48 -34.45 -3.38 23.50
N LYS A 49 -34.98 -4.50 24.01
CA LYS A 49 -35.73 -5.48 23.19
C LYS A 49 -36.99 -4.89 22.55
N GLY A 50 -37.76 -4.10 23.28
CA GLY A 50 -38.96 -3.44 22.77
C GLY A 50 -38.62 -2.48 21.63
N ARG A 51 -37.57 -1.66 21.82
CA ARG A 51 -37.13 -0.66 20.83
C ARG A 51 -36.47 -1.29 19.58
N GLY A 52 -35.87 -2.47 19.71
CA GLY A 52 -35.44 -3.29 18.57
C GLY A 52 -36.63 -3.89 17.81
N LYS A 53 -37.65 -4.36 18.53
CA LYS A 53 -38.84 -4.98 17.92
C LYS A 53 -39.67 -3.98 17.12
N THR A 54 -39.95 -2.79 17.66
CA THR A 54 -40.68 -1.74 16.92
C THR A 54 -39.96 -1.35 15.61
N LYS A 55 -38.63 -1.23 15.64
CA LYS A 55 -37.85 -0.94 14.42
C LYS A 55 -37.91 -2.05 13.37
N LYS A 56 -37.99 -3.32 13.78
CA LYS A 56 -38.12 -4.45 12.84
C LYS A 56 -39.53 -4.51 12.24
N ASP A 57 -40.55 -4.37 13.07
CA ASP A 57 -41.95 -4.33 12.65
C ASP A 57 -42.24 -3.13 11.70
N ASP A 58 -41.64 -1.96 11.98
CA ASP A 58 -41.73 -0.77 11.10
C ASP A 58 -41.02 -0.98 9.75
N ASN A 59 -39.90 -1.71 9.72
CA ASN A 59 -39.13 -1.97 8.50
C ASN A 59 -39.81 -3.02 7.60
N GLU A 60 -40.27 -4.13 8.18
CA GLU A 60 -41.08 -5.15 7.47
C GLU A 60 -42.38 -4.53 6.93
N GLY A 61 -43.00 -3.61 7.69
CA GLY A 61 -44.16 -2.84 7.27
C GLY A 61 -43.89 -1.83 6.15
N HIS A 62 -42.65 -1.37 5.98
CA HIS A 62 -42.22 -0.51 4.87
C HIS A 62 -41.95 -1.34 3.61
N GLU A 63 -41.11 -2.36 3.72
CA GLU A 63 -40.68 -3.23 2.61
C GLU A 63 -41.87 -3.90 1.91
N LYS A 64 -42.87 -4.36 2.69
CA LYS A 64 -44.12 -4.89 2.15
C LYS A 64 -44.89 -3.88 1.28
N ARG A 65 -44.87 -2.59 1.62
CA ARG A 65 -45.51 -1.53 0.82
C ARG A 65 -44.74 -1.24 -0.46
N GLU A 66 -43.40 -1.32 -0.42
CA GLU A 66 -42.57 -1.19 -1.63
C GLU A 66 -42.86 -2.33 -2.61
N ILE A 67 -42.88 -3.58 -2.13
CA ILE A 67 -43.21 -4.77 -2.92
C ILE A 67 -44.61 -4.65 -3.54
N ASP A 68 -45.63 -4.34 -2.73
CA ASP A 68 -47.01 -4.21 -3.23
C ASP A 68 -47.16 -3.04 -4.22
N SER A 69 -46.36 -1.97 -4.08
CA SER A 69 -46.31 -0.85 -5.03
C SER A 69 -45.63 -1.22 -6.35
N ALA A 70 -44.50 -1.92 -6.31
CA ALA A 70 -43.80 -2.41 -7.50
C ALA A 70 -44.70 -3.34 -8.32
N ILE A 71 -45.34 -4.32 -7.67
CA ILE A 71 -46.31 -5.22 -8.30
C ILE A 71 -47.51 -4.45 -8.88
N LYS A 72 -47.93 -3.35 -8.26
CA LYS A 72 -49.02 -2.51 -8.79
C LYS A 72 -48.64 -1.85 -10.12
N GLY A 73 -47.39 -1.43 -10.29
CA GLY A 73 -46.85 -0.84 -11.54
C GLY A 73 -46.76 -1.81 -12.71
N LEU A 74 -46.61 -3.11 -12.43
CA LEU A 74 -46.49 -4.15 -13.47
C LEU A 74 -47.82 -4.43 -14.21
N LYS A 75 -47.70 -4.74 -15.50
CA LYS A 75 -48.81 -5.01 -16.44
C LYS A 75 -48.82 -6.50 -16.85
N GLY A 76 -49.92 -6.93 -17.46
CA GLY A 76 -50.02 -8.23 -18.14
C GLY A 76 -49.64 -9.45 -17.30
N GLU A 77 -49.00 -10.41 -17.95
CA GLU A 77 -48.53 -11.67 -17.37
C GLU A 77 -47.36 -11.48 -16.38
N LEU A 78 -46.47 -10.52 -16.64
CA LEU A 78 -45.39 -10.11 -15.72
C LEU A 78 -45.91 -9.77 -14.32
N LYS A 79 -47.10 -9.14 -14.22
CA LYS A 79 -47.77 -8.87 -12.94
C LYS A 79 -48.20 -10.16 -12.21
N ILE A 80 -48.65 -11.17 -12.96
CA ILE A 80 -49.11 -12.46 -12.42
C ILE A 80 -47.90 -13.23 -11.89
N LEU A 81 -46.85 -13.38 -12.71
CA LEU A 81 -45.57 -14.00 -12.31
C LEU A 81 -44.97 -13.32 -11.07
N SER A 82 -45.09 -12.00 -10.98
CA SER A 82 -44.62 -11.22 -9.83
C SER A 82 -45.44 -11.43 -8.55
N LEU A 83 -46.76 -11.62 -8.68
CA LEU A 83 -47.63 -12.00 -7.56
C LEU A 83 -47.32 -13.42 -7.08
N GLU A 84 -47.14 -14.38 -7.99
CA GLU A 84 -46.74 -15.74 -7.68
C GLU A 84 -45.39 -15.79 -6.96
N THR A 85 -44.38 -15.09 -7.49
CA THR A 85 -43.04 -15.00 -6.89
C THR A 85 -43.08 -14.39 -5.49
N ASN A 86 -43.81 -13.29 -5.30
CA ASN A 86 -44.01 -12.68 -3.98
C ASN A 86 -44.69 -13.65 -2.99
N ASN A 87 -45.60 -14.51 -3.44
CA ASN A 87 -46.21 -15.54 -2.59
C ASN A 87 -45.21 -16.65 -2.20
N VAL A 88 -44.37 -17.11 -3.14
CA VAL A 88 -43.30 -18.09 -2.86
C VAL A 88 -42.31 -17.54 -1.82
N PHE A 89 -41.92 -16.26 -1.94
CA PHE A 89 -41.03 -15.61 -0.98
C PHE A 89 -41.67 -15.33 0.40
N LYS A 90 -43.02 -15.31 0.48
CA LYS A 90 -43.78 -15.15 1.73
C LYS A 90 -44.11 -16.47 2.43
N ASP A 91 -43.94 -17.62 1.79
CA ASP A 91 -44.10 -18.91 2.45
C ASP A 91 -42.76 -19.37 3.03
N ASP A 92 -42.68 -19.41 4.36
CA ASP A 92 -41.51 -19.87 5.13
C ASP A 92 -41.11 -21.32 4.80
N LYS A 93 -41.97 -22.09 4.12
CA LYS A 93 -41.69 -23.47 3.69
C LYS A 93 -41.00 -23.56 2.34
N SER A 94 -41.03 -22.50 1.52
CA SER A 94 -40.42 -22.52 0.19
C SER A 94 -38.90 -22.64 0.29
N ASP A 95 -38.32 -23.63 -0.36
CA ASP A 95 -36.86 -23.80 -0.40
C ASP A 95 -36.19 -22.79 -1.38
N GLU A 96 -34.87 -22.76 -1.40
CA GLU A 96 -34.13 -21.87 -2.32
C GLU A 96 -34.31 -22.25 -3.80
N GLY A 97 -34.60 -23.52 -4.12
CA GLY A 97 -34.85 -24.00 -5.47
C GLY A 97 -36.19 -23.52 -6.03
N GLU A 98 -37.24 -23.53 -5.21
CA GLU A 98 -38.55 -22.95 -5.54
C GLU A 98 -38.44 -21.44 -5.74
N LYS A 99 -37.71 -20.74 -4.85
CA LYS A 99 -37.42 -19.30 -4.98
C LYS A 99 -36.60 -18.98 -6.23
N CYS A 100 -35.58 -19.80 -6.55
CA CYS A 100 -34.82 -19.69 -7.79
C CYS A 100 -35.71 -19.87 -9.02
N THR A 101 -36.59 -20.87 -9.01
CA THR A 101 -37.52 -21.15 -10.11
C THR A 101 -38.52 -20.01 -10.31
N ALA A 102 -39.00 -19.39 -9.23
CA ALA A 102 -39.88 -18.24 -9.31
C ALA A 102 -39.20 -17.00 -9.94
N VAL A 103 -37.96 -16.69 -9.52
CA VAL A 103 -37.15 -15.62 -10.14
C VAL A 103 -36.84 -15.94 -11.60
N GLN A 104 -36.46 -17.18 -11.91
CA GLN A 104 -36.13 -17.63 -13.27
C GLN A 104 -37.28 -17.35 -14.25
N LYS A 105 -38.53 -17.66 -13.88
CA LYS A 105 -39.72 -17.36 -14.71
C LYS A 105 -39.89 -15.87 -15.03
N ILE A 106 -39.60 -14.98 -14.07
CA ILE A 106 -39.64 -13.53 -14.32
C ILE A 106 -38.54 -13.16 -15.32
N MET A 107 -37.33 -13.67 -15.14
CA MET A 107 -36.20 -13.35 -16.02
C MET A 107 -36.39 -13.91 -17.44
N GLU A 108 -36.91 -15.13 -17.58
CA GLU A 108 -37.29 -15.75 -18.87
C GLU A 108 -38.34 -14.90 -19.58
N TYR A 109 -39.42 -14.50 -18.88
CA TYR A 109 -40.43 -13.61 -19.45
C TYR A 109 -39.82 -12.29 -19.94
N VAL A 110 -38.91 -11.67 -19.17
CA VAL A 110 -38.23 -10.43 -19.60
C VAL A 110 -37.36 -10.68 -20.83
N GLN A 111 -36.67 -11.82 -20.92
CA GLN A 111 -35.85 -12.17 -22.09
C GLN A 111 -36.68 -12.37 -23.35
N GLU A 112 -37.78 -13.12 -23.26
CA GLU A 112 -38.64 -13.46 -24.42
C GLU A 112 -39.48 -12.29 -24.94
N ASN A 113 -39.78 -11.29 -24.10
CA ASN A 113 -40.64 -10.17 -24.47
C ASN A 113 -39.82 -8.94 -24.90
N GLU A 114 -39.41 -8.88 -26.18
CA GLU A 114 -38.65 -7.74 -26.75
C GLU A 114 -39.33 -6.38 -26.52
N GLU A 115 -40.66 -6.29 -26.60
CA GLU A 115 -41.42 -5.05 -26.33
C GLU A 115 -41.18 -4.50 -24.90
N LEU A 116 -40.80 -5.37 -23.95
CA LEU A 116 -40.50 -4.98 -22.57
C LEU A 116 -39.12 -4.32 -22.44
N HIS A 117 -38.21 -4.54 -23.39
CA HIS A 117 -36.83 -4.01 -23.33
C HIS A 117 -36.81 -2.49 -23.52
N GLU A 118 -37.86 -1.91 -24.11
CA GLU A 118 -38.04 -0.47 -24.29
C GLU A 118 -38.92 0.18 -23.19
N ASP A 119 -39.69 -0.59 -22.39
CA ASP A 119 -40.52 -0.04 -21.30
C ASP A 119 -39.73 0.03 -19.98
N GLU A 120 -38.88 1.07 -19.87
CA GLU A 120 -38.09 1.37 -18.66
C GLU A 120 -38.93 1.35 -17.38
N THR A 121 -40.22 1.72 -17.43
CA THR A 121 -41.10 1.75 -16.24
C THR A 121 -41.46 0.36 -15.73
N GLN A 122 -41.51 -0.63 -16.62
CA GLN A 122 -41.67 -2.03 -16.22
C GLN A 122 -40.36 -2.61 -15.73
N LEU A 123 -39.22 -2.30 -16.37
CA LEU A 123 -37.89 -2.73 -15.92
C LEU A 123 -37.56 -2.18 -14.53
N GLU A 124 -37.88 -0.91 -14.26
CA GLU A 124 -37.82 -0.29 -12.92
C GLU A 124 -38.69 -1.06 -11.92
N SER A 125 -39.95 -1.33 -12.28
CA SER A 125 -40.89 -2.05 -11.41
C SER A 125 -40.43 -3.49 -11.11
N VAL A 126 -39.79 -4.19 -12.07
CA VAL A 126 -39.19 -5.51 -11.86
C VAL A 126 -37.94 -5.41 -10.97
N GLY A 127 -37.03 -4.47 -11.25
CA GLY A 127 -35.81 -4.30 -10.48
C GLY A 127 -36.08 -3.90 -9.03
N HIS A 128 -37.06 -3.02 -8.78
CA HIS A 128 -37.53 -2.70 -7.43
C HIS A 128 -38.17 -3.90 -6.72
N LEU A 129 -38.97 -4.71 -7.41
CA LEU A 129 -39.54 -5.92 -6.84
C LEU A 129 -38.45 -6.93 -6.44
N LEU A 130 -37.56 -7.26 -7.36
CA LEU A 130 -36.46 -8.21 -7.11
C LEU A 130 -35.50 -7.67 -6.05
N GLY A 131 -35.18 -6.38 -6.06
CA GLY A 131 -34.36 -5.74 -5.04
C GLY A 131 -34.93 -5.92 -3.63
N CYS A 132 -36.23 -5.66 -3.44
CA CYS A 132 -36.87 -5.85 -2.13
C CYS A 132 -37.07 -7.33 -1.75
N LEU A 133 -37.33 -8.24 -2.70
CA LEU A 133 -37.49 -9.67 -2.41
C LEU A 133 -36.16 -10.37 -2.09
N LEU A 134 -35.04 -9.89 -2.66
CA LEU A 134 -33.73 -10.53 -2.54
C LEU A 134 -32.86 -9.93 -1.43
N ARG A 135 -33.08 -8.68 -1.01
CA ARG A 135 -32.39 -8.02 0.13
C ARG A 135 -32.27 -8.89 1.40
N PRO A 136 -33.31 -9.64 1.84
CA PRO A 136 -33.19 -10.51 3.02
C PRO A 136 -32.21 -11.69 2.85
N LEU A 137 -31.94 -12.11 1.61
CA LEU A 137 -30.97 -13.18 1.31
C LEU A 137 -29.53 -12.64 1.26
N VAL A 138 -29.39 -11.34 1.02
CA VAL A 138 -28.12 -10.62 0.81
C VAL A 138 -27.54 -10.03 2.12
N THR A 139 -28.32 -9.95 3.19
CA THR A 139 -27.94 -9.22 4.41
C THR A 139 -27.35 -10.12 5.51
N MET A 140 -26.08 -9.84 5.88
CA MET A 140 -25.30 -10.09 7.13
C MET A 140 -25.54 -11.34 8.03
N GLU A 141 -26.78 -11.78 8.26
CA GLU A 141 -27.08 -12.98 9.07
C GLU A 141 -27.02 -14.28 8.24
N SER A 142 -27.08 -14.18 6.90
CA SER A 142 -26.95 -15.31 5.95
C SER A 142 -25.55 -15.48 5.35
N THR A 143 -24.69 -14.45 5.43
CA THR A 143 -23.55 -14.28 4.52
C THR A 143 -22.24 -14.96 4.94
N ASN A 144 -22.30 -16.23 5.37
CA ASN A 144 -21.16 -17.14 5.12
C ASN A 144 -21.25 -17.65 3.67
N VAL A 145 -21.16 -16.72 2.71
CA VAL A 145 -21.29 -17.00 1.26
C VAL A 145 -20.26 -18.04 0.81
N LEU A 146 -19.08 -18.02 1.43
CA LEU A 146 -17.98 -18.92 1.15
C LEU A 146 -17.93 -20.09 2.17
N PRO A 147 -17.76 -21.36 1.73
CA PRO A 147 -17.77 -22.51 2.63
C PRO A 147 -16.71 -22.43 3.74
N ASP A 148 -17.10 -22.59 5.00
CA ASP A 148 -16.20 -22.42 6.17
C ASP A 148 -15.04 -23.45 6.26
N SER A 149 -15.06 -24.52 5.46
CA SER A 149 -14.14 -25.64 5.57
C SER A 149 -12.76 -25.44 4.92
N LYS A 150 -12.57 -24.41 4.08
CA LYS A 150 -11.34 -24.15 3.33
C LYS A 150 -10.89 -22.70 3.47
N ALA A 151 -9.56 -22.51 3.59
CA ALA A 151 -8.95 -21.20 3.38
C ALA A 151 -9.27 -20.72 1.95
N VAL A 152 -9.59 -19.43 1.79
CA VAL A 152 -10.11 -18.83 0.53
C VAL A 152 -9.24 -19.18 -0.68
N HIS A 153 -7.93 -19.23 -0.47
CA HIS A 153 -6.87 -19.46 -1.45
C HIS A 153 -6.76 -20.93 -1.92
N ARG A 154 -7.67 -21.79 -1.44
CA ARG A 154 -7.84 -23.20 -1.82
C ARG A 154 -9.27 -23.49 -2.32
N LEU A 155 -10.06 -22.44 -2.56
CA LEU A 155 -11.34 -22.55 -3.26
C LEU A 155 -11.05 -22.45 -4.75
N ASP A 156 -11.40 -23.50 -5.49
CA ASP A 156 -11.44 -23.54 -6.95
C ASP A 156 -12.77 -22.96 -7.46
N ASN A 157 -12.82 -22.56 -8.73
CA ASN A 157 -14.04 -22.02 -9.34
C ASN A 157 -15.21 -23.03 -9.23
N GLU A 158 -14.93 -24.33 -9.26
CA GLU A 158 -15.94 -25.40 -9.06
C GLU A 158 -16.55 -25.36 -7.63
N SER A 159 -15.75 -25.33 -6.55
CA SER A 159 -16.27 -25.20 -5.19
C SER A 159 -17.00 -23.86 -4.95
N LEU A 160 -16.68 -22.82 -5.73
CA LEU A 160 -17.34 -21.52 -5.66
C LEU A 160 -18.64 -21.49 -6.45
N ALA A 161 -18.79 -22.34 -7.48
CA ALA A 161 -20.02 -22.41 -8.27
C ALA A 161 -21.24 -22.83 -7.44
N ASP A 162 -21.02 -23.69 -6.43
CA ASP A 162 -22.03 -24.13 -5.46
C ASP A 162 -22.61 -22.97 -4.63
N CYS A 163 -21.86 -21.89 -4.43
CA CYS A 163 -22.32 -20.69 -3.72
C CYS A 163 -23.42 -19.93 -4.49
N PHE A 164 -23.62 -20.24 -5.78
CA PHE A 164 -24.55 -19.54 -6.65
C PHE A 164 -25.95 -20.17 -6.70
N ASN A 165 -26.28 -21.06 -5.78
CA ASN A 165 -27.63 -21.67 -5.68
C ASN A 165 -28.68 -20.74 -5.06
N SER A 166 -28.30 -19.52 -4.68
CA SER A 166 -29.24 -18.48 -4.20
C SER A 166 -29.94 -17.73 -5.36
N PRO A 167 -31.23 -17.36 -5.20
CA PRO A 167 -32.03 -16.66 -6.22
C PRO A 167 -31.42 -15.37 -6.80
N ILE A 168 -30.56 -14.66 -6.06
CA ILE A 168 -29.87 -13.45 -6.58
C ILE A 168 -29.00 -13.76 -7.81
N TYR A 169 -28.34 -14.92 -7.83
CA TYR A 169 -27.48 -15.34 -8.94
C TYR A 169 -28.25 -15.86 -10.15
N VAL A 170 -29.56 -16.08 -10.03
CA VAL A 170 -30.43 -16.38 -11.18
C VAL A 170 -30.46 -15.16 -12.12
N VAL A 171 -30.60 -13.95 -11.56
CA VAL A 171 -30.56 -12.69 -12.34
C VAL A 171 -29.22 -12.53 -13.09
N PHE A 172 -28.10 -12.84 -12.44
CA PHE A 172 -26.78 -12.73 -13.07
C PHE A 172 -26.51 -13.85 -14.10
N ARG A 173 -27.07 -15.05 -13.92
CA ARG A 173 -27.09 -16.08 -14.97
C ARG A 173 -27.93 -15.64 -16.16
N SER A 174 -29.10 -15.05 -15.94
CA SER A 174 -29.94 -14.50 -17.02
C SER A 174 -29.19 -13.42 -17.82
N LEU A 175 -28.44 -12.53 -17.16
CA LEU A 175 -27.54 -11.58 -17.83
C LEU A 175 -26.49 -12.27 -18.72
N SER A 176 -25.93 -13.42 -18.31
CA SER A 176 -24.92 -14.14 -19.09
C SER A 176 -25.45 -14.78 -20.37
N VAL A 177 -26.71 -15.22 -20.37
CA VAL A 177 -27.37 -15.91 -21.49
C VAL A 177 -28.17 -14.96 -22.38
N SER A 178 -28.66 -13.83 -21.85
CA SER A 178 -29.52 -12.89 -22.58
C SER A 178 -28.85 -12.32 -23.82
N GLU A 179 -29.58 -12.37 -24.95
CA GLU A 179 -29.22 -11.62 -26.17
C GLU A 179 -29.44 -10.11 -25.95
N SER A 180 -30.48 -9.73 -25.19
CA SER A 180 -30.73 -8.36 -24.73
C SER A 180 -30.12 -8.12 -23.35
N ARG A 181 -28.83 -7.77 -23.35
CA ARG A 181 -28.09 -7.41 -22.12
C ARG A 181 -28.54 -6.08 -21.50
N PRO A 182 -28.84 -4.99 -22.24
CA PRO A 182 -29.20 -3.71 -21.63
C PRO A 182 -30.43 -3.75 -20.71
N ALA A 183 -31.44 -4.56 -21.05
CA ALA A 183 -32.63 -4.73 -20.19
C ALA A 183 -32.29 -5.43 -18.86
N MET A 184 -31.41 -6.43 -18.90
CA MET A 184 -30.90 -7.13 -17.71
C MET A 184 -30.02 -6.20 -16.86
N GLU A 185 -29.12 -5.43 -17.50
CA GLU A 185 -28.24 -4.45 -16.85
C GLU A 185 -29.06 -3.35 -16.14
N SER A 186 -30.15 -2.88 -16.78
CA SER A 186 -31.11 -1.93 -16.19
C SER A 186 -31.86 -2.51 -14.98
N ILE A 187 -32.32 -3.76 -15.03
CA ILE A 187 -32.95 -4.41 -13.87
C ILE A 187 -31.97 -4.47 -12.69
N ILE A 188 -30.71 -4.80 -12.94
CA ILE A 188 -29.68 -4.87 -11.90
C ILE A 188 -29.37 -3.48 -11.32
N SER A 189 -29.38 -2.40 -12.13
CA SER A 189 -29.19 -1.04 -11.58
C SER A 189 -30.33 -0.64 -10.65
N TRP A 190 -31.58 -0.94 -11.00
CA TRP A 190 -32.75 -0.70 -10.14
C TRP A 190 -32.77 -1.58 -8.88
N MET A 191 -32.27 -2.81 -8.96
CA MET A 191 -32.06 -3.65 -7.77
C MET A 191 -31.04 -3.02 -6.81
N ARG A 192 -29.97 -2.40 -7.33
CA ARG A 192 -28.95 -1.73 -6.51
C ARG A 192 -29.49 -0.53 -5.74
N GLU A 193 -30.47 0.20 -6.28
CA GLU A 193 -31.13 1.29 -5.53
C GLU A 193 -31.85 0.80 -4.27
N LYS A 194 -32.21 -0.49 -4.21
CA LYS A 194 -32.77 -1.14 -3.02
C LYS A 194 -31.68 -1.78 -2.15
N ASP A 195 -30.63 -2.33 -2.72
CA ASP A 195 -29.51 -2.89 -1.94
C ASP A 195 -28.15 -2.70 -2.65
N ASN A 196 -27.26 -1.94 -2.00
CA ASN A 196 -25.91 -1.67 -2.51
C ASN A 196 -25.08 -2.94 -2.71
N ALA A 197 -25.39 -4.03 -2.00
CA ALA A 197 -24.64 -5.27 -2.09
C ALA A 197 -24.80 -6.00 -3.44
N VAL A 198 -25.86 -5.70 -4.20
CA VAL A 198 -26.15 -6.33 -5.51
C VAL A 198 -24.95 -6.26 -6.47
N THR A 199 -24.27 -5.11 -6.58
CA THR A 199 -23.16 -4.98 -7.54
C THR A 199 -21.84 -5.56 -7.03
N TYR A 200 -21.59 -5.64 -5.72
CA TYR A 200 -20.42 -6.38 -5.23
C TYR A 200 -20.62 -7.90 -5.36
N LEU A 201 -21.86 -8.39 -5.23
CA LEU A 201 -22.20 -9.79 -5.55
C LEU A 201 -22.09 -10.08 -7.05
N LEU A 202 -22.39 -9.10 -7.92
CA LEU A 202 -22.10 -9.19 -9.36
C LEU A 202 -20.58 -9.28 -9.61
N LEU A 203 -19.74 -8.52 -8.91
CA LEU A 203 -18.27 -8.65 -9.00
C LEU A 203 -17.78 -10.05 -8.59
N PHE A 204 -18.37 -10.64 -7.55
CA PHE A 204 -18.06 -12.01 -7.14
C PHE A 204 -18.49 -13.04 -8.20
N PHE A 205 -19.72 -12.92 -8.70
CA PHE A 205 -20.22 -13.77 -9.78
C PHE A 205 -19.33 -13.69 -11.02
N LEU A 206 -18.93 -12.47 -11.41
CA LEU A 206 -17.99 -12.24 -12.51
C LEU A 206 -16.61 -12.83 -12.23
N LYS A 207 -16.05 -12.75 -11.01
CA LYS A 207 -14.76 -13.40 -10.69
C LYS A 207 -14.81 -14.90 -11.03
N VAL A 208 -15.89 -15.59 -10.68
CA VAL A 208 -15.96 -17.04 -10.86
C VAL A 208 -16.34 -17.43 -12.29
N PHE A 209 -17.32 -16.75 -12.90
CA PHE A 209 -17.82 -17.12 -14.23
C PHE A 209 -17.10 -16.46 -15.42
N SER A 210 -16.36 -15.35 -15.26
CA SER A 210 -15.70 -14.70 -16.42
C SER A 210 -14.54 -15.49 -17.03
N GLU A 211 -14.05 -16.51 -16.34
CA GLU A 211 -13.00 -17.41 -16.84
C GLU A 211 -13.59 -18.52 -17.74
N ASP A 212 -14.85 -18.92 -17.52
CA ASP A 212 -15.51 -20.07 -18.17
C ASP A 212 -16.75 -19.70 -19.02
N SER A 213 -17.17 -18.43 -19.06
CA SER A 213 -18.41 -17.99 -19.73
C SER A 213 -18.24 -16.78 -20.65
N ASN A 214 -19.21 -16.58 -21.55
CA ASN A 214 -19.30 -15.42 -22.45
C ASN A 214 -19.79 -14.13 -21.75
N LEU A 215 -19.86 -14.08 -20.41
CA LEU A 215 -20.25 -12.88 -19.66
C LEU A 215 -19.03 -11.96 -19.49
N PRO A 216 -19.01 -10.79 -20.16
CA PRO A 216 -17.85 -9.91 -20.10
C PRO A 216 -17.81 -9.14 -18.78
N VAL A 217 -16.59 -8.85 -18.32
CA VAL A 217 -16.33 -7.87 -17.24
C VAL A 217 -17.04 -6.53 -17.52
N ALA A 218 -17.15 -6.15 -18.79
CA ALA A 218 -17.86 -4.96 -19.27
C ALA A 218 -19.33 -4.89 -18.81
N SER A 219 -20.01 -6.00 -18.47
CA SER A 219 -21.37 -5.91 -17.94
C SER A 219 -21.46 -5.25 -16.57
N TYR A 220 -20.41 -5.31 -15.74
CA TYR A 220 -20.33 -4.46 -14.54
C TYR A 220 -20.14 -2.98 -14.92
N GLU A 221 -19.33 -2.69 -15.94
CA GLU A 221 -19.12 -1.32 -16.43
C GLU A 221 -20.42 -0.73 -17.00
N ASN A 222 -21.19 -1.51 -17.77
CA ASN A 222 -22.50 -1.15 -18.29
C ASN A 222 -23.50 -0.85 -17.17
N VAL A 223 -23.64 -1.76 -16.18
CA VAL A 223 -24.48 -1.53 -14.99
C VAL A 223 -24.02 -0.24 -14.27
N ALA A 224 -22.71 0.02 -14.20
CA ALA A 224 -22.20 1.25 -13.62
C ALA A 224 -22.58 2.53 -14.40
N THR A 225 -22.85 2.46 -15.72
CA THR A 225 -23.27 3.63 -16.51
C THR A 225 -24.69 4.13 -16.19
N HIS A 226 -25.53 3.33 -15.55
CA HIS A 226 -26.86 3.73 -15.11
C HIS A 226 -26.84 4.68 -13.89
N PHE A 227 -25.68 4.88 -13.24
CA PHE A 227 -25.54 5.78 -12.09
C PHE A 227 -24.80 7.08 -12.45
N GLU A 228 -25.13 8.17 -11.75
CA GLU A 228 -24.44 9.47 -11.90
C GLU A 228 -22.96 9.46 -11.48
N SER A 229 -22.55 8.41 -10.76
CA SER A 229 -21.20 8.18 -10.22
C SER A 229 -20.25 7.57 -11.24
N THR A 230 -18.99 7.97 -11.21
CA THR A 230 -17.94 7.34 -12.03
C THR A 230 -17.62 5.90 -11.59
N LEU A 231 -17.22 5.07 -12.57
CA LEU A 231 -16.88 3.65 -12.38
C LEU A 231 -15.83 3.41 -11.29
N ASP A 232 -14.84 4.31 -11.16
CA ASP A 232 -13.80 4.24 -10.15
C ASP A 232 -14.34 4.45 -8.73
N SER A 233 -15.28 5.38 -8.55
CA SER A 233 -16.01 5.57 -7.28
C SER A 233 -16.79 4.31 -6.93
N ARG A 234 -17.60 3.80 -7.87
CA ARG A 234 -18.43 2.60 -7.67
C ARG A 234 -17.63 1.36 -7.30
N LEU A 235 -16.56 1.05 -8.03
CA LEU A 235 -15.65 -0.05 -7.69
C LEU A 235 -15.05 0.12 -6.27
N SER A 236 -14.73 1.35 -5.87
CA SER A 236 -14.15 1.60 -4.54
C SER A 236 -15.15 1.48 -3.39
N GLU A 237 -16.40 1.86 -3.61
CA GLU A 237 -17.51 1.73 -2.67
C GLU A 237 -17.96 0.27 -2.54
N ASP A 238 -18.12 -0.43 -3.66
CA ASP A 238 -18.53 -1.84 -3.68
C ASP A 238 -17.50 -2.74 -2.99
N LEU A 239 -16.19 -2.46 -3.16
CA LEU A 239 -15.14 -3.17 -2.42
C LEU A 239 -15.01 -2.74 -0.95
N ASP A 240 -15.33 -1.49 -0.60
CA ASP A 240 -15.36 -1.03 0.81
C ASP A 240 -16.54 -1.66 1.56
N LEU A 241 -17.70 -1.79 0.92
CA LEU A 241 -18.84 -2.51 1.47
C LEU A 241 -18.53 -4.02 1.57
N MET A 242 -18.04 -4.64 0.50
CA MET A 242 -17.63 -6.05 0.50
C MET A 242 -16.61 -6.36 1.62
N ALA A 243 -15.65 -5.47 1.88
CA ALA A 243 -14.65 -5.67 2.94
C ALA A 243 -15.21 -5.56 4.36
N ARG A 244 -16.33 -4.84 4.55
CA ARG A 244 -17.04 -4.71 5.83
C ARG A 244 -18.00 -5.86 6.07
N ASP A 245 -18.63 -6.35 5.00
CA ASP A 245 -19.62 -7.42 5.03
C ASP A 245 -18.95 -8.80 5.09
N ASP A 246 -18.05 -9.13 4.14
CA ASP A 246 -17.26 -10.37 4.13
C ASP A 246 -15.82 -10.16 3.63
N ARG A 247 -14.88 -10.13 4.58
CA ARG A 247 -13.43 -10.12 4.35
C ARG A 247 -12.94 -11.25 3.42
N ARG A 248 -13.55 -12.44 3.48
CA ARG A 248 -13.16 -13.60 2.66
C ARG A 248 -13.53 -13.35 1.21
N LEU A 249 -14.72 -12.81 0.96
CA LEU A 249 -15.18 -12.37 -0.35
C LEU A 249 -14.27 -11.26 -0.91
N PHE A 250 -13.98 -10.25 -0.10
CA PHE A 250 -13.03 -9.18 -0.44
C PHE A 250 -11.65 -9.74 -0.85
N THR A 251 -11.14 -10.73 -0.12
CA THR A 251 -9.84 -11.38 -0.43
C THR A 251 -9.85 -12.06 -1.81
N LEU A 252 -10.98 -12.65 -2.21
CA LEU A 252 -11.14 -13.32 -3.51
C LEU A 252 -11.29 -12.31 -4.66
N CYS A 253 -12.11 -11.28 -4.47
CA CYS A 253 -12.48 -10.32 -5.51
C CYS A 253 -11.41 -9.24 -5.75
N LEU A 254 -10.64 -8.85 -4.73
CA LEU A 254 -9.66 -7.77 -4.82
C LEU A 254 -8.61 -7.98 -5.95
N PRO A 255 -7.94 -9.15 -6.08
CA PRO A 255 -7.02 -9.40 -7.21
C PRO A 255 -7.72 -9.32 -8.57
N PHE A 256 -8.95 -9.80 -8.66
CA PHE A 256 -9.75 -9.75 -9.89
C PHE A 256 -10.12 -8.32 -10.28
N VAL A 257 -10.49 -7.45 -9.33
CA VAL A 257 -10.80 -6.06 -9.65
C VAL A 257 -9.57 -5.33 -10.22
N PHE A 258 -8.40 -5.51 -9.61
CA PHE A 258 -7.16 -4.91 -10.10
C PHE A 258 -6.68 -5.49 -11.44
N LYS A 259 -6.95 -6.76 -11.73
CA LYS A 259 -6.65 -7.40 -13.03
C LYS A 259 -7.61 -6.94 -14.12
N SER A 260 -8.91 -7.14 -13.90
CA SER A 260 -9.98 -7.00 -14.89
C SER A 260 -10.34 -5.56 -15.20
N PHE A 261 -10.25 -4.65 -14.22
CA PHE A 261 -10.48 -3.21 -14.40
C PHE A 261 -9.18 -2.40 -14.32
N SER A 262 -8.03 -2.98 -14.71
CA SER A 262 -6.68 -2.41 -14.53
C SER A 262 -6.55 -0.94 -14.96
N ILE A 263 -7.17 -0.53 -16.07
CA ILE A 263 -7.18 0.87 -16.56
C ILE A 263 -7.82 1.82 -15.53
N THR A 264 -8.92 1.41 -14.91
CA THR A 264 -9.67 2.19 -13.91
C THR A 264 -9.00 2.10 -12.54
N ALA A 265 -8.64 0.88 -12.11
CA ALA A 265 -7.99 0.59 -10.84
C ALA A 265 -6.65 1.33 -10.69
N SER A 266 -5.86 1.42 -11.76
CA SER A 266 -4.58 2.17 -11.77
C SER A 266 -4.72 3.65 -11.42
N GLY A 267 -5.90 4.25 -11.62
CA GLY A 267 -6.20 5.64 -11.32
C GLY A 267 -6.93 5.87 -9.99
N CYS A 268 -7.60 4.85 -9.47
CA CYS A 268 -8.59 5.00 -8.40
C CYS A 268 -7.95 5.07 -7.01
N ILE A 269 -7.85 6.28 -6.45
CA ILE A 269 -7.38 6.53 -5.08
C ILE A 269 -8.26 5.79 -4.06
N GLY A 270 -9.57 5.69 -4.30
CA GLY A 270 -10.52 4.97 -3.45
C GLY A 270 -10.16 3.50 -3.31
N LEU A 271 -9.91 2.80 -4.44
CA LEU A 271 -9.54 1.39 -4.45
C LEU A 271 -8.25 1.11 -3.67
N TYR A 272 -7.21 1.93 -3.85
CA TYR A 272 -5.97 1.80 -3.07
C TYR A 272 -6.21 2.04 -1.58
N ARG A 273 -7.03 3.02 -1.21
CA ARG A 273 -7.37 3.31 0.19
C ARG A 273 -8.12 2.14 0.82
N THR A 274 -9.15 1.61 0.16
CA THR A 274 -9.92 0.44 0.61
C THR A 274 -9.00 -0.75 0.81
N PHE A 275 -8.17 -1.08 -0.18
CA PHE A 275 -7.19 -2.16 -0.06
C PHE A 275 -6.26 -1.96 1.15
N CYS A 276 -5.61 -0.81 1.26
CA CYS A 276 -4.65 -0.57 2.33
C CYS A 276 -5.28 -0.49 3.73
N HIS A 277 -6.58 -0.20 3.84
CA HIS A 277 -7.30 -0.17 5.11
C HIS A 277 -7.72 -1.57 5.60
N PHE A 278 -8.19 -2.45 4.71
CA PHE A 278 -8.71 -3.76 5.09
C PHE A 278 -7.70 -4.91 4.95
N ALA A 279 -6.59 -4.74 4.24
CA ALA A 279 -5.58 -5.78 4.07
C ALA A 279 -4.93 -6.18 5.41
N ASP A 280 -4.80 -7.49 5.62
CA ASP A 280 -3.83 -8.07 6.54
C ASP A 280 -2.62 -8.64 5.78
N ASN A 281 -1.73 -9.30 6.52
CA ASN A 281 -0.54 -9.92 5.96
C ASN A 281 -0.86 -11.04 4.95
N ASP A 282 -1.98 -11.75 5.12
CA ASP A 282 -2.34 -12.88 4.26
C ASP A 282 -2.89 -12.39 2.92
N ILE A 283 -3.82 -11.42 2.95
CA ILE A 283 -4.32 -10.72 1.76
C ILE A 283 -3.15 -10.06 1.01
N LEU A 284 -2.29 -9.33 1.74
CA LEU A 284 -1.15 -8.64 1.14
C LEU A 284 -0.19 -9.63 0.49
N CYS A 285 0.21 -10.69 1.18
CA CYS A 285 1.18 -11.67 0.66
C CYS A 285 0.71 -12.30 -0.67
N GLN A 286 -0.58 -12.61 -0.77
CA GLN A 286 -1.15 -13.25 -1.97
C GLN A 286 -1.32 -12.26 -3.12
N PHE A 287 -1.81 -11.06 -2.82
CA PHE A 287 -1.95 -10.00 -3.80
C PHE A 287 -0.58 -9.62 -4.38
N LEU A 288 0.45 -9.47 -3.54
CA LEU A 288 1.83 -9.28 -3.98
C LEU A 288 2.34 -10.46 -4.81
N GLY A 289 1.94 -11.69 -4.50
CA GLY A 289 2.23 -12.87 -5.33
C GLY A 289 1.70 -12.75 -6.76
N SER A 290 0.48 -12.22 -6.95
CA SER A 290 -0.07 -11.93 -8.28
C SER A 290 0.65 -10.78 -8.99
N VAL A 291 1.04 -9.73 -8.27
CA VAL A 291 1.87 -8.63 -8.83
C VAL A 291 3.24 -9.17 -9.31
N TYR A 292 3.92 -10.00 -8.52
CA TYR A 292 5.22 -10.59 -8.88
C TYR A 292 5.15 -11.63 -10.01
N ARG A 293 3.98 -12.21 -10.29
CA ARG A 293 3.73 -13.03 -11.49
C ARG A 293 3.35 -12.22 -12.73
N GLU A 294 3.31 -10.89 -12.61
CA GLU A 294 2.86 -9.97 -13.66
C GLU A 294 1.36 -10.18 -14.04
N ASP A 295 0.57 -10.83 -13.18
CA ASP A 295 -0.89 -10.99 -13.34
C ASP A 295 -1.63 -9.64 -13.19
N ILE A 296 -1.02 -8.70 -12.47
CA ILE A 296 -1.59 -7.40 -12.08
C ILE A 296 -0.49 -6.33 -12.20
N VAL A 297 -0.81 -5.23 -12.89
CA VAL A 297 -0.01 -3.99 -12.89
C VAL A 297 -0.79 -2.91 -12.15
N LEU A 298 -0.13 -2.23 -11.21
CA LEU A 298 -0.76 -1.30 -10.28
C LEU A 298 -0.68 0.15 -10.74
N PHE A 299 0.52 0.67 -10.98
CA PHE A 299 0.71 2.11 -11.10
C PHE A 299 0.96 2.57 -12.53
N ARG A 300 0.34 3.71 -12.90
CA ARG A 300 0.66 4.45 -14.12
C ARG A 300 1.27 5.81 -13.81
N LYS A 301 2.05 6.32 -14.77
CA LYS A 301 2.80 7.58 -14.65
C LYS A 301 1.92 8.80 -14.38
N ASP A 302 0.71 8.81 -14.92
CA ASP A 302 -0.28 9.89 -14.80
C ASP A 302 -0.94 9.92 -13.41
N SER A 303 -1.29 8.75 -12.86
CA SER A 303 -2.01 8.64 -11.58
C SER A 303 -1.10 8.56 -10.35
N PHE A 304 0.08 7.93 -10.46
CA PHE A 304 0.96 7.59 -9.33
C PHE A 304 1.23 8.76 -8.38
N ASN A 305 1.61 9.93 -8.92
CA ASN A 305 1.91 11.11 -8.10
C ASN A 305 0.68 11.64 -7.34
N SER A 306 -0.54 11.42 -7.86
CA SER A 306 -1.78 11.78 -7.18
C SER A 306 -2.07 10.81 -6.03
N ILE A 307 -2.00 9.51 -6.30
CA ILE A 307 -2.26 8.45 -5.31
C ILE A 307 -1.28 8.57 -4.13
N VAL A 308 0.02 8.71 -4.39
CA VAL A 308 1.01 8.92 -3.33
C VAL A 308 0.69 10.15 -2.49
N SER A 309 0.27 11.26 -3.12
CA SER A 309 -0.05 12.51 -2.39
C SER A 309 -1.21 12.34 -1.41
N HIS A 310 -2.21 11.52 -1.75
CA HIS A 310 -3.33 11.19 -0.85
C HIS A 310 -2.94 10.13 0.20
N SER A 311 -2.03 9.20 -0.13
CA SER A 311 -1.54 8.18 0.82
C SER A 311 -0.81 8.76 2.04
N LEU A 312 -0.29 10.00 1.92
CA LEU A 312 0.33 10.74 3.02
C LEU A 312 -0.63 11.13 4.16
N GLU A 313 -1.95 10.98 3.93
CA GLU A 313 -3.01 11.26 4.91
C GLU A 313 -3.66 9.98 5.45
N TRP A 314 -3.20 8.80 5.02
CA TRP A 314 -3.73 7.51 5.49
C TRP A 314 -3.12 7.12 6.85
N GLU A 315 -3.77 6.18 7.53
CA GLU A 315 -3.25 5.64 8.78
C GLU A 315 -1.91 4.93 8.56
N GLY A 316 -0.98 4.99 9.52
CA GLY A 316 0.41 4.57 9.30
C GLY A 316 0.61 3.11 8.87
N VAL A 317 -0.31 2.21 9.21
CA VAL A 317 -0.31 0.82 8.69
C VAL A 317 -0.78 0.76 7.24
N ALA A 318 -1.83 1.50 6.88
CA ALA A 318 -2.31 1.60 5.50
C ALA A 318 -1.27 2.30 4.60
N GLU A 319 -0.59 3.34 5.08
CA GLU A 319 0.53 3.95 4.37
C GLU A 319 1.68 2.93 4.18
N LEU A 320 2.00 2.12 5.19
CA LEU A 320 3.03 1.08 5.09
C LEU A 320 2.68 0.02 4.02
N ILE A 321 1.43 -0.45 4.03
CA ILE A 321 0.90 -1.43 3.07
C ILE A 321 0.95 -0.85 1.66
N PHE A 322 0.51 0.39 1.46
CA PHE A 322 0.61 1.09 0.18
C PHE A 322 2.04 1.09 -0.35
N TRP A 323 3.04 1.41 0.48
CA TRP A 323 4.43 1.36 0.06
C TRP A 323 4.95 -0.07 -0.19
N GLN A 324 4.35 -1.13 0.36
CA GLN A 324 4.67 -2.50 -0.08
C GLN A 324 4.20 -2.75 -1.52
N LEU A 325 3.02 -2.26 -1.89
CA LEU A 325 2.51 -2.33 -3.27
C LEU A 325 3.45 -1.58 -4.23
N VAL A 326 3.86 -0.36 -3.88
CA VAL A 326 4.81 0.45 -4.67
C VAL A 326 6.17 -0.24 -4.83
N ASN A 327 6.63 -0.96 -3.80
CA ASN A 327 7.88 -1.73 -3.85
C ASN A 327 7.79 -3.04 -4.67
N ALA A 328 6.58 -3.54 -4.94
CA ALA A 328 6.34 -4.78 -5.68
C ALA A 328 6.09 -4.55 -7.18
N ASP A 329 5.34 -3.50 -7.54
CA ASP A 329 5.00 -3.14 -8.92
C ASP A 329 6.22 -2.70 -9.78
N GLY A 330 7.40 -2.52 -9.17
CA GLY A 330 8.62 -2.17 -9.90
C GLY A 330 8.61 -0.75 -10.49
N VAL A 331 7.85 0.17 -9.90
CA VAL A 331 7.65 1.54 -10.38
C VAL A 331 8.97 2.24 -10.74
N ASN A 332 8.99 2.88 -11.91
CA ASN A 332 10.18 3.52 -12.46
C ASN A 332 10.74 4.63 -11.53
N ALA A 333 12.05 4.57 -11.29
CA ALA A 333 12.82 5.50 -10.44
C ALA A 333 12.45 6.98 -10.64
N GLU A 334 12.23 7.42 -11.90
CA GLU A 334 11.94 8.81 -12.22
C GLU A 334 10.61 9.31 -11.65
N TRP A 335 9.64 8.43 -11.40
CA TRP A 335 8.31 8.82 -10.91
C TRP A 335 8.37 9.29 -9.45
N PHE A 336 9.38 8.85 -8.69
CA PHE A 336 9.66 9.29 -7.33
C PHE A 336 10.43 10.62 -7.26
N TYR A 337 11.05 11.08 -8.35
CA TYR A 337 11.87 12.30 -8.31
C TYR A 337 11.10 13.55 -7.81
N PRO A 338 9.83 13.80 -8.21
CA PRO A 338 9.04 14.89 -7.66
C PRO A 338 8.65 14.72 -6.17
N LEU A 339 8.76 13.51 -5.62
CA LEU A 339 8.35 13.21 -4.25
C LEU A 339 9.42 13.67 -3.23
N TYR A 340 10.71 13.63 -3.59
CA TYR A 340 11.83 14.06 -2.72
C TYR A 340 11.73 15.51 -2.23
N THR A 341 11.03 16.38 -2.97
CA THR A 341 10.77 17.78 -2.55
C THR A 341 9.38 18.00 -1.96
N LYS A 342 8.42 17.08 -2.17
CA LYS A 342 7.04 17.18 -1.65
C LYS A 342 6.88 16.60 -0.24
N ILE A 343 7.45 15.42 0.02
CA ILE A 343 7.26 14.68 1.27
C ILE A 343 7.98 15.39 2.42
N ASN A 344 7.32 15.61 3.55
CA ASN A 344 7.96 16.18 4.74
C ASN A 344 8.34 15.04 5.70
N SER A 345 9.63 14.75 5.86
CA SER A 345 10.13 13.64 6.68
C SER A 345 9.75 13.74 8.17
N LEU A 346 9.51 14.96 8.67
CA LEU A 346 9.07 15.22 10.04
C LEU A 346 7.57 14.96 10.25
N LYS A 347 6.79 14.82 9.17
CA LYS A 347 5.34 14.52 9.21
C LYS A 347 5.00 13.15 8.64
N ASN A 348 5.68 12.76 7.57
CA ASN A 348 5.42 11.58 6.75
C ASN A 348 6.58 10.59 6.91
N SER A 349 6.73 10.04 8.12
CA SER A 349 7.88 9.18 8.47
C SER A 349 7.92 7.88 7.67
N VAL A 350 6.75 7.30 7.35
CA VAL A 350 6.64 6.07 6.56
C VAL A 350 7.08 6.33 5.12
N ALA A 351 6.47 7.27 4.39
CA ALA A 351 6.92 7.65 3.04
C ALA A 351 8.39 8.07 2.98
N ALA A 352 8.90 8.80 3.98
CA ALA A 352 10.32 9.15 4.04
C ALA A 352 11.23 7.92 4.21
N CYS A 353 10.86 6.96 5.06
CA CYS A 353 11.61 5.71 5.20
C CYS A 353 11.59 4.90 3.90
N GLN A 354 10.42 4.78 3.26
CA GLN A 354 10.24 3.99 2.06
C GLN A 354 10.95 4.61 0.84
N LEU A 355 10.99 5.94 0.71
CA LEU A 355 11.82 6.60 -0.29
C LEU A 355 13.33 6.33 -0.10
N LEU A 356 13.84 6.18 1.14
CA LEU A 356 15.25 5.80 1.36
C LEU A 356 15.52 4.34 0.96
N ILE A 357 14.55 3.44 1.17
CA ILE A 357 14.64 2.03 0.75
C ILE A 357 14.64 1.94 -0.79
N LEU A 358 13.75 2.66 -1.47
CA LEU A 358 13.72 2.77 -2.93
C LEU A 358 15.01 3.39 -3.47
N LEU A 359 15.49 4.48 -2.87
CA LEU A 359 16.73 5.15 -3.25
C LEU A 359 17.93 4.19 -3.23
N LYS A 360 18.04 3.34 -2.20
CA LYS A 360 19.11 2.33 -2.08
C LYS A 360 19.09 1.27 -3.20
N ARG A 361 17.97 1.10 -3.91
CA ARG A 361 17.83 0.14 -5.03
C ARG A 361 18.25 0.73 -6.39
N HIS A 362 18.57 2.02 -6.48
CA HIS A 362 18.84 2.70 -7.75
C HIS A 362 20.25 3.27 -7.83
N GLU A 363 20.89 3.14 -9.00
CA GLU A 363 22.20 3.75 -9.24
C GLU A 363 22.13 5.30 -9.19
N PRO A 364 23.15 5.97 -8.61
CA PRO A 364 23.25 7.42 -8.61
C PRO A 364 23.24 8.00 -10.03
N ASN A 365 22.30 8.88 -10.32
CA ASN A 365 22.21 9.58 -11.60
C ASN A 365 21.95 11.09 -11.43
N THR A 366 22.20 11.85 -12.49
CA THR A 366 22.15 13.33 -12.47
C THR A 366 20.77 13.90 -12.16
N SER A 367 19.69 13.19 -12.47
CA SER A 367 18.31 13.61 -12.17
C SER A 367 17.95 13.31 -10.72
N LEU A 368 18.28 12.11 -10.25
CA LEU A 368 18.07 11.65 -8.88
C LEU A 368 18.83 12.50 -7.84
N VAL A 369 20.14 12.68 -8.02
CA VAL A 369 20.97 13.50 -7.10
C VAL A 369 20.48 14.94 -7.08
N ARG A 370 20.05 15.49 -8.22
CA ARG A 370 19.43 16.82 -8.29
C ARG A 370 18.11 16.88 -7.51
N ALA A 371 17.24 15.90 -7.65
CA ALA A 371 15.96 15.85 -6.95
C ALA A 371 16.14 15.78 -5.42
N VAL A 372 17.07 14.96 -4.95
CA VAL A 372 17.45 14.87 -3.53
C VAL A 372 18.02 16.19 -3.01
N MET A 373 18.93 16.84 -3.77
CA MET A 373 19.52 18.13 -3.38
C MET A 373 18.56 19.32 -3.49
N SER A 374 17.49 19.23 -4.28
CA SER A 374 16.43 20.25 -4.41
C SER A 374 15.50 20.35 -3.17
N ARG A 375 15.69 19.49 -2.17
CA ARG A 375 14.87 19.45 -0.95
C ARG A 375 15.10 20.70 -0.08
N GLN A 376 14.05 21.15 0.60
CA GLN A 376 14.05 22.37 1.43
C GLN A 376 15.16 22.35 2.48
N LEU A 377 15.75 23.52 2.74
CA LEU A 377 16.84 23.69 3.71
C LEU A 377 16.27 23.73 5.13
N ASN A 378 16.49 22.66 5.90
CA ASN A 378 16.06 22.51 7.28
C ASN A 378 17.09 21.67 8.06
N THR A 379 17.57 22.15 9.20
CA THR A 379 18.54 21.43 10.05
C THR A 379 17.91 20.25 10.78
N GLU A 380 16.60 20.29 11.02
CA GLU A 380 15.87 19.20 11.68
C GLU A 380 15.53 18.07 10.69
N ASP A 381 15.55 18.33 9.38
CA ASP A 381 15.28 17.32 8.36
C ASP A 381 16.56 16.57 7.97
N HIS A 382 16.69 15.33 8.45
CA HIS A 382 17.86 14.50 8.21
C HIS A 382 17.73 13.61 6.96
N PHE A 383 16.65 13.78 6.18
CA PHE A 383 16.37 12.97 4.98
C PHE A 383 17.49 13.10 3.95
N THR A 384 17.87 14.32 3.55
CA THR A 384 18.89 14.53 2.50
C THR A 384 20.24 13.93 2.89
N THR A 385 20.62 14.07 4.17
CA THR A 385 21.84 13.45 4.70
C THR A 385 21.79 11.92 4.59
N SER A 386 20.66 11.32 4.99
CA SER A 386 20.45 9.87 4.92
C SER A 386 20.42 9.38 3.46
N ALA A 387 19.77 10.13 2.58
CA ALA A 387 19.67 9.85 1.15
C ALA A 387 21.05 9.84 0.48
N ILE A 388 21.88 10.86 0.73
CA ILE A 388 23.26 10.87 0.21
C ILE A 388 24.06 9.71 0.81
N LYS A 389 23.85 9.32 2.07
CA LYS A 389 24.51 8.14 2.66
C LYS A 389 24.13 6.81 1.99
N CYS A 390 22.89 6.67 1.50
CA CYS A 390 22.50 5.52 0.66
C CYS A 390 23.22 5.53 -0.70
N LEU A 391 23.35 6.70 -1.34
CA LEU A 391 24.01 6.85 -2.64
C LEU A 391 25.54 6.71 -2.62
N ILE A 392 26.15 6.56 -1.44
CA ILE A 392 27.61 6.38 -1.27
C ILE A 392 27.94 5.13 -0.44
N GLU A 393 27.12 4.09 -0.52
CA GLU A 393 27.31 2.86 0.27
C GLU A 393 28.57 2.07 -0.14
N ASP A 394 28.94 2.11 -1.42
CA ASP A 394 30.11 1.48 -2.02
C ASP A 394 31.02 2.48 -2.77
N ASP A 395 32.23 2.03 -3.16
CA ASP A 395 33.26 2.86 -3.79
C ASP A 395 32.87 3.44 -5.17
N ASP A 396 32.12 2.69 -5.98
CA ASP A 396 31.71 3.09 -7.33
C ASP A 396 30.56 4.10 -7.26
N SER A 397 29.51 3.78 -6.49
CA SER A 397 28.40 4.71 -6.22
C SER A 397 28.89 6.00 -5.55
N CYS A 398 29.88 5.91 -4.65
CA CYS A 398 30.52 7.07 -4.04
C CYS A 398 31.23 7.96 -5.08
N THR A 399 31.99 7.35 -6.00
CA THR A 399 32.72 8.07 -7.05
C THR A 399 31.75 8.69 -8.06
N LYS A 400 30.78 7.92 -8.57
CA LYS A 400 29.69 8.40 -9.43
C LYS A 400 28.94 9.58 -8.80
N THR A 401 28.56 9.47 -7.52
CA THR A 401 27.87 10.55 -6.80
C THR A 401 28.73 11.81 -6.69
N ALA A 402 30.03 11.68 -6.41
CA ALA A 402 30.95 12.83 -6.38
C ALA A 402 31.07 13.52 -7.75
N ASP A 403 31.21 12.76 -8.83
CA ASP A 403 31.29 13.27 -10.21
C ASP A 403 30.00 14.01 -10.61
N ILE A 404 28.84 13.44 -10.27
CA ILE A 404 27.53 14.05 -10.49
C ILE A 404 27.42 15.36 -9.70
N LEU A 405 27.78 15.37 -8.41
CA LEU A 405 27.75 16.59 -7.59
C LEU A 405 28.70 17.67 -8.11
N ALA A 406 29.90 17.29 -8.55
CA ALA A 406 30.86 18.18 -9.18
C ALA A 406 30.29 18.83 -10.45
N SER A 407 29.64 18.03 -11.30
CA SER A 407 28.98 18.49 -12.54
C SER A 407 27.81 19.43 -12.25
N ILE A 408 26.96 19.09 -11.27
CA ILE A 408 25.84 19.92 -10.84
C ILE A 408 26.33 21.25 -10.26
N LEU A 409 27.36 21.26 -9.40
CA LEU A 409 27.94 22.46 -8.82
C LEU A 409 28.50 23.40 -9.91
N LYS A 410 29.27 22.84 -10.85
CA LYS A 410 29.79 23.57 -12.02
C LYS A 410 28.65 24.18 -12.86
N LYS A 411 27.59 23.41 -13.12
CA LYS A 411 26.41 23.88 -13.87
C LYS A 411 25.68 25.02 -13.18
N GLN A 412 25.41 24.94 -11.87
CA GLN A 412 24.68 26.01 -11.15
C GLN A 412 25.47 27.31 -11.03
N MET A 413 26.80 27.22 -11.00
CA MET A 413 27.67 28.40 -11.06
C MET A 413 27.67 29.05 -12.44
N SER A 414 27.63 28.25 -13.51
CA SER A 414 27.54 28.74 -14.90
C SER A 414 26.17 29.33 -15.24
N SER A 415 25.08 28.79 -14.70
CA SER A 415 23.72 29.32 -14.89
C SER A 415 23.39 30.56 -14.03
N GLY A 416 24.23 30.88 -13.04
CA GLY A 416 23.98 31.98 -12.10
C GLY A 416 22.98 31.63 -10.98
N GLU A 417 22.61 30.36 -10.84
CA GLU A 417 21.67 29.85 -9.82
C GLU A 417 22.37 29.65 -8.48
N ILE A 418 22.92 30.74 -7.93
CA ILE A 418 23.82 30.72 -6.77
C ILE A 418 23.03 30.67 -5.46
N LEU A 419 22.23 31.70 -5.17
CA LEU A 419 21.42 31.80 -3.95
C LEU A 419 20.05 31.15 -4.13
N VAL A 420 19.40 30.75 -3.03
CA VAL A 420 17.96 30.43 -3.06
C VAL A 420 17.19 31.69 -3.48
N SER A 421 16.32 31.56 -4.48
CA SER A 421 15.48 32.68 -4.93
C SER A 421 14.45 33.03 -3.86
N SER A 422 14.72 34.09 -3.09
CA SER A 422 13.80 34.60 -2.07
C SER A 422 12.47 35.01 -2.71
N VAL A 423 11.37 34.42 -2.21
CA VAL A 423 10.01 34.61 -2.72
C VAL A 423 9.46 35.96 -2.26
N ASN A 424 10.00 37.06 -2.80
CA ASN A 424 9.57 38.43 -2.51
C ASN A 424 9.35 39.30 -3.77
N SER A 425 9.29 38.69 -4.96
CA SER A 425 8.78 39.37 -6.17
C SER A 425 7.27 39.22 -6.26
N LYS A 426 6.53 40.29 -5.96
CA LYS A 426 5.05 40.32 -5.88
C LYS A 426 4.30 40.08 -7.22
N ASN A 427 5.00 39.78 -8.32
CA ASN A 427 4.41 39.77 -9.67
C ASN A 427 4.52 38.43 -10.45
N SER A 428 4.87 37.30 -9.81
CA SER A 428 4.89 35.99 -10.50
C SER A 428 3.80 35.04 -10.03
N LYS A 429 2.73 34.87 -10.84
CA LYS A 429 1.66 33.87 -10.62
C LYS A 429 2.10 32.42 -10.95
N THR A 430 3.31 32.01 -10.57
CA THR A 430 3.79 30.64 -10.77
C THR A 430 4.10 29.96 -9.43
N LYS A 431 3.20 29.08 -8.99
CA LYS A 431 3.24 28.39 -7.67
C LYS A 431 4.41 27.39 -7.45
N ASN A 432 5.38 27.30 -8.36
CA ASN A 432 6.36 26.20 -8.42
C ASN A 432 7.83 26.62 -8.15
N SER A 433 8.11 27.81 -7.62
CA SER A 433 9.50 28.30 -7.46
C SER A 433 10.31 27.67 -6.33
N SER A 434 9.69 26.95 -5.39
CA SER A 434 10.35 26.41 -4.18
C SER A 434 11.33 25.25 -4.43
N ASN A 435 11.28 24.59 -5.58
CA ASN A 435 12.01 23.33 -5.83
C ASN A 435 13.23 23.51 -6.75
N LYS A 436 13.60 24.76 -7.05
CA LYS A 436 14.70 25.09 -7.96
C LYS A 436 16.05 24.97 -7.24
N LEU A 437 16.83 23.96 -7.61
CA LEU A 437 18.16 23.72 -7.05
C LEU A 437 19.07 24.94 -7.24
N SER A 438 19.64 25.47 -6.18
CA SER A 438 20.71 26.48 -6.24
C SER A 438 22.01 25.94 -5.66
N MET A 439 23.13 26.64 -5.89
CA MET A 439 24.42 26.31 -5.25
C MET A 439 24.32 26.30 -3.73
N GLU A 440 23.55 27.23 -3.16
CA GLU A 440 23.30 27.30 -1.71
C GLU A 440 22.66 26.02 -1.15
N HIS A 441 21.76 25.36 -1.90
CA HIS A 441 21.19 24.08 -1.48
C HIS A 441 22.26 22.99 -1.40
N ILE A 442 23.12 22.90 -2.42
CA ILE A 442 24.17 21.89 -2.52
C ILE A 442 25.15 22.05 -1.34
N LEU A 443 25.63 23.28 -1.10
CA LEU A 443 26.58 23.56 -0.02
C LEU A 443 25.96 23.40 1.38
N PHE A 444 24.68 23.73 1.57
CA PHE A 444 23.97 23.47 2.82
C PHE A 444 23.89 21.96 3.12
N HIS A 445 23.36 21.17 2.18
CA HIS A 445 23.19 19.72 2.39
C HIS A 445 24.54 18.99 2.52
N LEU A 446 25.60 19.46 1.85
CA LEU A 446 26.96 18.96 2.06
C LEU A 446 27.54 19.34 3.44
N THR A 447 27.23 20.54 3.95
CA THR A 447 27.64 20.96 5.30
C THR A 447 27.01 20.04 6.35
N GLU A 448 25.71 19.78 6.24
CA GLU A 448 24.99 18.85 7.12
C GLU A 448 25.48 17.39 6.98
N LEU A 449 25.75 16.93 5.76
CA LEU A 449 26.37 15.62 5.54
C LEU A 449 27.72 15.51 6.25
N SER A 450 28.56 16.55 6.14
CA SER A 450 29.88 16.57 6.77
C SER A 450 29.75 16.51 8.31
N SER A 451 28.99 17.43 8.92
CA SER A 451 28.88 17.57 10.37
C SER A 451 28.34 16.30 11.05
N ARG A 452 27.50 15.53 10.36
CA ARG A 452 26.80 14.35 10.91
C ARG A 452 27.47 13.01 10.62
N CYS A 453 28.20 12.88 9.51
CA CYS A 453 28.63 11.57 9.00
C CYS A 453 30.14 11.33 8.96
N LEU A 454 30.96 12.31 9.33
CA LEU A 454 32.43 12.16 9.41
C LEU A 454 32.91 11.40 10.66
N VAL A 455 32.17 11.46 11.77
CA VAL A 455 32.60 10.89 13.06
C VAL A 455 32.41 9.36 13.14
N LYS A 456 32.07 8.69 12.03
CA LYS A 456 31.67 7.27 12.01
C LYS A 456 32.67 6.41 11.23
N GLU A 457 32.82 5.16 11.65
CA GLU A 457 33.80 4.18 11.15
C GLU A 457 33.78 3.96 9.61
N LYS A 458 32.63 4.20 8.96
CA LYS A 458 32.47 4.11 7.51
C LYS A 458 32.85 5.43 6.80
N ARG A 459 34.13 5.53 6.41
CA ARG A 459 34.79 6.69 5.75
C ARG A 459 34.24 7.12 4.38
N MET A 460 33.14 6.55 3.88
CA MET A 460 32.58 6.90 2.54
C MET A 460 32.25 8.40 2.38
N THR A 461 31.94 9.10 3.48
CA THR A 461 31.75 10.56 3.44
C THR A 461 33.07 11.31 3.24
N GLU A 462 34.18 10.86 3.85
CA GLU A 462 35.53 11.39 3.57
C GLU A 462 35.96 11.07 2.14
N GLN A 463 35.59 9.89 1.63
CA GLN A 463 35.89 9.48 0.26
C GLN A 463 35.20 10.39 -0.76
N LEU A 464 33.88 10.60 -0.63
CA LEU A 464 33.10 11.54 -1.46
C LEU A 464 33.74 12.93 -1.50
N LEU A 465 34.08 13.49 -0.32
CA LEU A 465 34.68 14.81 -0.19
C LEU A 465 36.13 14.87 -0.72
N THR A 466 36.82 13.72 -0.81
CA THR A 466 38.19 13.62 -1.35
C THR A 466 38.28 13.00 -2.75
N THR A 467 37.16 12.89 -3.48
CA THR A 467 37.17 12.54 -4.90
C THR A 467 37.73 13.72 -5.72
N PRO A 468 38.66 13.49 -6.67
CA PRO A 468 39.33 14.58 -7.40
C PRO A 468 38.37 15.57 -8.07
N SER A 469 37.42 15.08 -8.86
CA SER A 469 36.42 15.88 -9.58
C SER A 469 35.62 16.84 -8.69
N PHE A 470 35.22 16.35 -7.51
CA PHE A 470 34.47 17.10 -6.51
C PHE A 470 35.34 18.15 -5.83
N ARG A 471 36.57 17.82 -5.44
CA ARG A 471 37.54 18.79 -4.91
C ARG A 471 37.84 19.90 -5.92
N ASP A 472 38.05 19.56 -7.18
CA ASP A 472 38.29 20.54 -8.25
C ASP A 472 37.10 21.49 -8.41
N ALA A 473 35.87 20.98 -8.27
CA ALA A 473 34.66 21.80 -8.29
C ALA A 473 34.59 22.73 -7.07
N ILE A 474 34.86 22.23 -5.86
CA ILE A 474 34.88 23.01 -4.61
C ILE A 474 35.97 24.10 -4.66
N GLN A 475 37.19 23.79 -5.11
CA GLN A 475 38.27 24.76 -5.29
C GLN A 475 37.92 25.83 -6.32
N TRP A 476 37.26 25.45 -7.42
CA TRP A 476 36.81 26.39 -8.44
C TRP A 476 35.70 27.32 -7.92
N THR A 477 34.76 26.80 -7.12
CA THR A 477 33.76 27.61 -6.39
C THR A 477 34.41 28.55 -5.36
N LYS A 478 35.44 28.10 -4.63
CA LYS A 478 36.20 28.95 -3.68
C LYS A 478 36.94 30.10 -4.39
N LYS A 479 37.45 29.87 -5.59
CA LYS A 479 38.21 30.86 -6.39
C LYS A 479 37.34 31.89 -7.11
N SER A 480 36.01 31.74 -7.16
CA SER A 480 35.14 32.66 -7.89
C SER A 480 34.48 33.71 -7.01
N GLU A 481 34.63 34.95 -7.42
CA GLU A 481 34.02 36.13 -6.81
C GLU A 481 32.48 36.04 -6.74
N LYS A 482 31.84 35.41 -7.72
CA LYS A 482 30.37 35.22 -7.78
C LYS A 482 29.82 34.40 -6.62
N SER A 483 30.61 33.49 -6.07
CA SER A 483 30.25 32.60 -4.95
C SER A 483 30.81 33.04 -3.60
N SER A 484 31.51 34.18 -3.52
CA SER A 484 32.14 34.73 -2.30
C SER A 484 31.23 34.73 -1.06
N VAL A 485 29.96 35.15 -1.21
CA VAL A 485 28.95 35.14 -0.14
C VAL A 485 28.70 33.72 0.40
N LEU A 486 28.66 32.72 -0.48
CA LEU A 486 28.49 31.31 -0.09
C LEU A 486 29.78 30.70 0.48
N VAL A 487 30.95 31.12 -0.02
CA VAL A 487 32.25 30.70 0.52
C VAL A 487 32.40 31.17 1.97
N SER A 488 32.00 32.40 2.30
CA SER A 488 31.93 32.89 3.67
C SER A 488 30.87 32.16 4.50
N LYS A 489 29.65 31.98 3.98
CA LYS A 489 28.56 31.28 4.70
C LYS A 489 28.89 29.84 5.06
N PHE A 490 29.64 29.13 4.21
CA PHE A 490 29.98 27.71 4.37
C PHE A 490 31.49 27.48 4.58
N GLU A 491 32.22 28.46 5.12
CA GLU A 491 33.68 28.44 5.30
C GLU A 491 34.20 27.14 5.97
N LYS A 492 33.43 26.63 6.96
CA LYS A 492 33.72 25.37 7.65
C LYS A 492 33.77 24.16 6.71
N LEU A 493 32.90 24.10 5.68
CA LEU A 493 32.92 23.03 4.69
C LEU A 493 34.14 23.14 3.76
N PHE A 494 34.44 24.35 3.28
CA PHE A 494 35.59 24.59 2.39
C PHE A 494 36.92 24.25 3.06
N SER A 495 37.17 24.79 4.25
CA SER A 495 38.36 24.49 5.06
C SER A 495 38.47 23.01 5.42
N PHE A 496 37.35 22.34 5.70
CA PHE A 496 37.35 20.92 6.00
C PHE A 496 37.74 20.03 4.80
N VAL A 497 37.24 20.34 3.59
CA VAL A 497 37.63 19.63 2.36
C VAL A 497 39.12 19.78 2.06
N GLU A 498 39.71 20.95 2.36
CA GLU A 498 41.15 21.20 2.22
C GLU A 498 41.98 20.37 3.21
N MET A 499 41.61 20.34 4.49
CA MET A 499 42.29 19.51 5.51
C MET A 499 42.31 18.01 5.15
N LEU A 500 41.21 17.48 4.60
CA LEU A 500 41.16 16.07 4.17
C LEU A 500 42.08 15.77 2.98
N ASP A 501 42.30 16.72 2.07
CA ASP A 501 43.24 16.53 0.96
C ASP A 501 44.70 16.55 1.45
N GLU A 502 45.03 17.46 2.36
CA GLU A 502 46.35 17.52 3.01
C GLU A 502 46.70 16.22 3.73
N GLN A 503 45.78 15.63 4.49
CA GLN A 503 45.99 14.32 5.14
C GLN A 503 46.22 13.19 4.13
N LYS A 504 45.45 13.14 3.04
CA LYS A 504 45.55 12.11 1.99
C LYS A 504 46.89 12.20 1.23
N ASN A 505 47.39 13.43 1.02
CA ASN A 505 48.66 13.69 0.33
C ASN A 505 49.87 13.48 1.26
N SER A 506 49.79 13.89 2.53
CA SER A 506 50.81 13.61 3.56
C SER A 506 51.02 12.10 3.76
N SER A 507 49.94 11.33 3.79
CA SER A 507 49.98 9.86 3.90
C SER A 507 50.70 9.17 2.73
N ARG A 508 50.73 9.79 1.54
CA ARG A 508 51.48 9.30 0.36
C ARG A 508 52.94 9.73 0.37
N SER A 509 53.25 10.91 0.92
CA SER A 509 54.61 11.46 1.02
C SER A 509 55.57 10.53 1.79
N LEU A 510 55.09 9.91 2.88
CA LEU A 510 55.91 9.04 3.75
C LEU A 510 56.37 7.71 3.13
N ARG A 511 55.93 7.34 1.92
CA ARG A 511 56.43 6.16 1.18
C ARG A 511 57.40 6.50 0.04
N GLY A 512 57.72 7.77 -0.17
CA GLY A 512 58.36 8.27 -1.38
C GLY A 512 59.74 8.89 -1.22
N ASN A 513 60.65 8.36 -0.39
CA ASN A 513 62.10 8.60 -0.58
C ASN A 513 62.99 7.62 0.22
N ARG A 514 63.51 6.58 -0.45
CA ARG A 514 64.65 5.81 0.06
C ARG A 514 65.48 5.17 -1.06
N SER A 515 65.93 5.99 -2.00
CA SER A 515 66.91 5.63 -3.03
C SER A 515 68.03 6.68 -3.08
N GLY A 516 69.29 6.22 -2.99
CA GLY A 516 70.47 7.03 -3.24
C GLY A 516 71.18 7.62 -2.02
N SER A 517 72.16 6.89 -1.46
CA SER A 517 73.56 7.32 -1.51
C SER A 517 74.49 6.25 -0.88
N MET A 518 75.58 5.90 -1.57
CA MET A 518 76.69 5.14 -0.99
C MET A 518 77.74 6.09 -0.40
N ARG A 519 78.29 5.75 0.78
CA ARG A 519 79.74 5.52 0.95
C ARG A 519 80.06 4.99 2.35
N GLY A 520 80.75 3.85 2.40
CA GLY A 520 80.90 3.06 3.63
C GLY A 520 82.06 3.43 4.55
N THR A 521 82.27 2.56 5.53
CA THR A 521 83.60 2.18 6.02
C THR A 521 83.54 0.77 6.64
N LYS A 522 84.62 -0.01 6.49
CA LYS A 522 84.73 -1.40 6.96
C LYS A 522 84.94 -1.47 8.49
N ARG A 523 84.56 -2.61 9.09
CA ARG A 523 85.39 -3.38 10.03
C ARG A 523 84.94 -4.85 10.13
N GLU A 524 85.89 -5.75 10.42
CA GLU A 524 85.72 -7.21 10.58
C GLU A 524 84.70 -7.58 11.68
N ALA A 525 83.88 -8.65 11.62
CA ALA A 525 84.01 -10.05 11.18
C ALA A 525 84.46 -11.04 12.29
N THR A 526 83.55 -11.93 12.72
CA THR A 526 83.77 -13.38 12.93
C THR A 526 82.42 -14.10 13.21
N PRO A 527 82.27 -15.40 12.91
CA PRO A 527 81.00 -16.13 12.93
C PRO A 527 80.87 -17.15 14.08
N ILE A 528 79.64 -17.56 14.43
CA ILE A 528 79.35 -18.80 15.17
C ILE A 528 78.07 -19.44 14.58
N GLU A 529 78.11 -20.76 14.38
CA GLU A 529 77.03 -21.66 13.93
C GLU A 529 75.99 -21.87 15.07
N ASP A 530 74.88 -22.63 15.00
CA ASP A 530 74.41 -23.66 14.07
C ASP A 530 72.87 -23.83 14.15
N ASP A 531 72.32 -24.59 13.21
CA ASP A 531 71.05 -25.34 13.15
C ASP A 531 69.85 -24.97 14.06
N THR A 532 68.69 -24.75 13.41
CA THR A 532 67.73 -25.87 13.29
C THR A 532 66.63 -25.64 12.26
N LYS A 533 66.31 -26.71 11.53
CA LYS A 533 65.33 -26.77 10.43
C LYS A 533 63.93 -27.17 10.95
N LYS A 534 62.86 -26.63 10.34
CA LYS A 534 61.68 -27.35 9.76
C LYS A 534 60.58 -26.32 9.42
N LYS A 535 60.36 -25.98 8.14
CA LYS A 535 59.62 -26.68 7.07
C LYS A 535 58.10 -26.41 7.06
N ARG A 536 57.57 -26.24 5.84
CA ARG A 536 56.28 -25.65 5.46
C ARG A 536 55.22 -26.71 5.09
N LYS A 537 53.93 -26.29 5.17
CA LYS A 537 52.79 -26.67 4.28
C LYS A 537 52.29 -28.14 4.37
N PRO A 538 51.10 -28.50 3.80
CA PRO A 538 50.22 -27.73 2.91
C PRO A 538 48.73 -27.62 3.30
N VAL A 539 47.98 -26.91 2.45
CA VAL A 539 46.51 -26.90 2.32
C VAL A 539 46.05 -28.14 1.54
N TYR A 540 44.84 -28.62 1.80
CA TYR A 540 44.08 -29.43 0.84
C TYR A 540 42.65 -28.93 0.70
N ILE A 541 42.17 -28.89 -0.54
CA ILE A 541 40.79 -28.69 -0.97
C ILE A 541 40.22 -30.08 -1.26
N VAL A 542 38.92 -30.27 -1.02
CA VAL A 542 38.16 -31.43 -1.53
C VAL A 542 36.84 -30.91 -2.09
N ASP A 543 36.73 -30.91 -3.41
CA ASP A 543 35.44 -30.97 -4.11
C ASP A 543 34.95 -32.43 -4.10
N SER A 544 33.64 -32.64 -4.09
CA SER A 544 33.04 -33.92 -4.46
C SER A 544 31.65 -33.71 -5.04
N ASP A 545 31.51 -33.98 -6.33
CA ASP A 545 30.24 -34.16 -7.03
C ASP A 545 29.67 -35.58 -6.83
N SER A 546 28.42 -35.75 -7.28
CA SER A 546 27.69 -37.02 -7.51
C SER A 546 27.13 -37.75 -6.28
N ASP A 547 25.81 -37.64 -6.06
CA ASP A 547 24.77 -38.39 -6.81
C ASP A 547 23.52 -37.52 -7.03
#